data_AF-A0A6C0FR88-F1
#
_entry.id   AF-A0A6C0FR88-F1
#
_cell.length_a   1.000
_cell.length_b   1.000
_cell.length_c   1.000
_cell.angle_alpha   90.00
_cell.angle_beta   90.00
_cell.angle_gamma   90.00
#
_symmetry.space_group_name_H-M   'P 1'
#
loop_
_entity.id
_entity.type
_entity.pdbx_description
1 polymer ?
#
loop_
_entity_poly.entity_id
_entity_poly.type
_entity_poly.pdbx_seq_one_letter_code
_entity_poly.pdbx_strand_id
1 'polypeptide(L)' 'MGDNGDAKLAQLSYPYGVAADSSGNLYIADLTNSQIRRVEAEPNVK' A
#
# COMPACT_ATOMS: atom_id res chain seq x y z
N MET A 1 8.80 -8.10 6.34
CA MET A 1 7.36 -8.39 6.15
C MET A 1 6.60 -7.25 6.80
N GLY A 2 6.06 -6.35 5.98
CA GLY A 2 5.20 -5.22 6.39
C GLY A 2 3.73 -5.48 6.06
N ASP A 3 3.37 -6.74 5.84
CA ASP A 3 1.98 -7.17 5.74
C ASP A 3 1.35 -7.07 7.13
N ASN A 4 0.35 -6.21 7.29
CA ASN A 4 -0.30 -5.82 8.57
C ASN A 4 0.57 -5.00 9.55
N GLY A 5 1.64 -4.33 9.07
CA GLY A 5 2.49 -3.45 9.88
C GLY A 5 2.61 -2.02 9.30
N ASP A 6 3.56 -1.21 9.80
CA ASP A 6 3.83 0.11 9.22
C ASP A 6 4.18 -0.04 7.73
N ALA A 7 3.37 0.58 6.87
CA ALA A 7 3.53 0.54 5.42
C ALA A 7 4.93 1.02 4.98
N LYS A 8 5.60 1.88 5.76
CA LYS A 8 6.98 2.35 5.49
C LYS A 8 8.02 1.25 5.56
N LEU A 9 7.72 0.16 6.26
CA LEU A 9 8.60 -1.00 6.42
C LEU A 9 8.29 -2.12 5.42
N ALA A 10 7.23 -1.98 4.62
CA ALA A 10 6.91 -2.93 3.57
C ALA A 10 7.89 -2.77 2.40
N GLN A 11 8.48 -3.88 1.96
CA GLN A 11 9.29 -3.91 0.75
C GLN A 11 8.39 -4.18 -0.46
N LEU A 12 8.48 -3.31 -1.46
CA LEU A 12 7.84 -3.49 -2.76
C LEU A 12 8.81 -4.15 -3.73
N SER A 13 8.28 -4.94 -4.66
CA SER A 13 9.02 -5.67 -5.68
C SER A 13 8.42 -5.42 -7.06
N TYR A 14 9.02 -4.46 -7.78
CA TYR A 14 8.56 -3.98 -9.09
C TYR A 14 7.11 -3.43 -9.07
N PRO A 15 6.85 -2.34 -8.34
CA PRO A 15 5.54 -1.70 -8.33
C PRO A 15 5.23 -1.11 -9.72
N TYR A 16 4.08 -1.46 -10.28
CA TYR A 16 3.70 -1.07 -11.64
C TYR A 16 2.65 0.03 -11.71
N GLY A 17 1.79 0.12 -10.70
CA GLY A 17 0.70 1.08 -10.68
C GLY A 17 0.24 1.39 -9.27
N VAL A 18 -0.39 2.56 -9.13
CA VAL A 18 -1.02 3.04 -7.91
C VAL A 18 -2.40 3.61 -8.21
N ALA A 19 -3.36 3.33 -7.35
CA ALA A 19 -4.70 3.92 -7.37
C ALA A 19 -5.12 4.33 -5.96
N ALA A 20 -5.99 5.33 -5.86
CA ALA A 20 -6.58 5.77 -4.60
C ALA A 20 -8.10 5.51 -4.59
N ASP A 21 -8.66 5.14 -3.45
CA ASP A 21 -10.11 5.15 -3.24
C ASP A 21 -10.62 6.50 -2.68
N SER A 22 -11.94 6.66 -2.57
CA SER A 22 -12.56 7.87 -2.03
C SER A 22 -12.29 8.11 -0.54
N SER A 23 -11.81 7.09 0.18
CA SER A 23 -11.41 7.18 1.58
C SER A 23 -9.92 7.53 1.75
N GLY A 24 -9.18 7.66 0.64
CA GLY A 24 -7.77 8.02 0.62
C GLY A 24 -6.81 6.83 0.76
N ASN A 25 -7.31 5.58 0.79
CA ASN A 25 -6.44 4.42 0.82
C ASN A 25 -5.76 4.25 -0.53
N LEU A 26 -4.49 3.83 -0.51
CA LEU A 26 -3.72 3.55 -1.71
C LEU A 26 -3.65 2.06 -1.99
N TYR A 27 -3.75 1.69 -3.25
CA TYR A 27 -3.61 0.33 -3.75
C TYR A 27 -2.42 0.28 -4.71
N ILE A 28 -1.47 -0.59 -4.42
CA ILE A 28 -0.20 -0.70 -5.16
C ILE A 28 -0.15 -2.08 -5.81
N ALA A 29 0.06 -2.12 -7.12
CA ALA A 29 0.28 -3.36 -7.87
C ALA A 29 1.75 -3.78 -7.73
N ASP A 30 2.02 -4.75 -6.85
CA ASP A 30 3.34 -5.26 -6.50
C ASP A 30 3.65 -6.51 -7.34
N LEU A 31 4.04 -6.30 -8.60
CA LEU A 31 3.96 -7.33 -9.64
C LEU A 31 4.81 -8.56 -9.39
N THR A 32 6.07 -8.38 -8.99
CA THR A 32 6.97 -9.52 -8.78
C THR A 32 6.54 -10.35 -7.56
N ASN A 33 5.88 -9.70 -6.59
CA ASN A 33 5.27 -10.39 -5.46
C ASN A 33 3.87 -10.95 -5.77
N SER A 34 3.35 -10.72 -6.98
CA SER A 34 2.02 -11.15 -7.43
C SER A 34 0.89 -10.74 -6.48
N GLN A 35 0.98 -9.51 -5.94
CA GLN A 35 0.06 -9.01 -4.92
C GLN A 35 -0.45 -7.61 -5.24
N ILE A 36 -1.63 -7.28 -4.73
CA ILE A 36 -2.08 -5.90 -4.56
C ILE A 36 -1.94 -5.56 -3.07
N ARG A 37 -1.13 -4.54 -2.77
CA ARG A 37 -0.93 -4.07 -1.38
C ARG A 37 -1.82 -2.84 -1.13
N ARG A 38 -2.47 -2.79 0.04
CA ARG A 38 -3.24 -1.63 0.51
C ARG A 38 -2.45 -0.86 1.56
N VAL A 39 -2.36 0.46 1.40
CA VAL A 39 -1.90 1.39 2.43
C VAL A 39 -3.11 2.16 2.91
N GLU A 40 -3.45 1.98 4.18
CA GLU A 40 -4.56 2.71 4.78
C GLU A 40 -4.18 4.17 4.99
N ALA A 41 -5.11 5.07 4.68
CA ALA A 41 -4.96 6.45 5.10
C ALA A 41 -5.05 6.49 6.63
N GLU A 42 -4.03 7.07 7.28
CA GLU A 42 -4.15 7.39 8.69
C GLU A 42 -5.38 8.28 8.85
N PRO A 43 -6.31 7.97 9.78
CA PRO A 43 -7.33 8.93 10.14
C PRO A 43 -6.58 10.17 10.60
N ASN A 44 -6.79 11.30 9.92
CA ASN A 44 -6.12 12.56 10.21
C ASN A 44 -6.42 13.01 11.65
N VAL A 45 -5.73 12.44 12.64
CA VAL A 45 -5.66 12.95 13.99
C VAL A 45 -4.55 13.98 13.94
N LYS A 46 -4.96 15.24 13.81
CA LYS A 46 -4.08 16.39 14.03
C LYS A 46 -3.54 16.39 15.46
#